data_AF-A0A1V5NGN3-F1
#
_entry.id   AF-A0A1V5NGN3-F1
#
_cell.length_a   1.000
_cell.length_b   1.000
_cell.length_c   1.000
_cell.angle_alpha   90.00
_cell.angle_beta   90.00
_cell.angle_gamma   90.00
#
_symmetry.space_group_name_H-M   'P 1'
#
loop_
_entity.id
_entity.type
_entity.pdbx_description
1 polymer ?
#
loop_
_entity_poly.entity_id
_entity_poly.type
_entity_poly.pdbx_seq_one_letter_code
_entity_poly.pdbx_strand_id
1 'polypeptide(L)'
;MDQDFQPKDTEPEVEGNGLPEIAPEIRRYLQALIIEKGIDNLPEDILAEVMYDMYVRFADYLIVNVSKALPEGKFYEFEEMMERGEPQTVIQAFIRDNTDYKKVMDETFSEFRETFLKG
;
A
#
# COMPACT_ATOMS: atom_id res chain seq x y z
N MET A 1 -41.92 -24.83 23.30
CA MET A 1 -41.96 -23.92 22.14
C MET A 1 -40.57 -23.36 22.03
N ASP A 2 -39.72 -24.12 21.37
CA ASP A 2 -38.35 -23.79 21.06
C ASP A 2 -38.35 -22.77 19.92
N GLN A 3 -37.65 -21.66 20.11
CA GLN A 3 -37.15 -20.87 19.00
C GLN A 3 -35.65 -20.71 19.18
N ASP A 4 -34.94 -21.61 18.49
CA ASP A 4 -33.58 -21.40 18.02
C ASP A 4 -33.51 -20.04 17.31
N PHE A 5 -32.86 -19.07 17.96
CA PHE A 5 -32.38 -17.88 17.28
C PHE A 5 -30.86 -17.95 17.26
N GLN A 6 -30.33 -18.70 16.30
CA GLN A 6 -28.97 -18.50 15.81
C GLN A 6 -29.00 -17.37 14.78
N PRO A 7 -28.46 -16.17 15.07
CA PRO A 7 -27.92 -15.35 14.02
C PRO A 7 -26.61 -15.99 13.56
N LYS A 8 -26.68 -16.58 12.36
CA LYS A 8 -25.54 -16.92 11.53
C LYS A 8 -24.73 -15.67 11.19
N ASP A 9 -23.43 -15.88 11.05
CA ASP A 9 -22.51 -15.10 10.23
C ASP A 9 -22.27 -13.65 10.68
N THR A 10 -21.27 -13.50 11.54
CA THR A 10 -20.21 -12.51 11.32
C THR A 10 -19.01 -12.97 12.14
N GLU A 11 -18.35 -14.02 11.63
CA GLU A 11 -16.95 -14.22 11.95
C GLU A 11 -16.23 -12.91 11.61
N PRO A 12 -15.51 -12.28 12.54
CA PRO A 12 -14.43 -11.42 12.11
C PRO A 12 -13.36 -12.39 11.61
N GLU A 13 -13.42 -12.78 10.34
CA GLU A 13 -12.28 -13.36 9.63
C GLU A 13 -11.21 -12.27 9.55
N VAL A 14 -10.53 -12.03 10.68
CA VAL A 14 -9.25 -11.33 10.72
C VAL A 14 -8.18 -12.40 10.73
N GLU A 15 -8.21 -13.27 9.72
CA GLU A 15 -7.12 -14.21 9.43
C GLU A 15 -6.41 -13.77 8.16
N GLY A 16 -5.67 -12.68 8.30
CA GLY A 16 -4.63 -12.28 7.37
C GLY A 16 -3.58 -11.55 8.18
N ASN A 17 -2.40 -12.14 8.32
CA ASN A 17 -1.22 -11.47 8.87
C ASN A 17 -1.16 -10.04 8.33
N GLY A 18 -1.20 -9.06 9.24
CA GLY A 18 -1.53 -7.65 9.01
C GLY A 18 -0.66 -6.89 8.01
N LEU A 19 -0.77 -7.27 6.74
CA LEU A 19 -0.31 -6.50 5.60
C LEU A 19 -1.49 -5.62 5.15
N PRO A 20 -1.31 -4.31 4.96
CA PRO A 20 -2.27 -3.52 4.19
C PRO A 20 -2.49 -4.24 2.86
N GLU A 21 -3.73 -4.29 2.38
CA GLU A 21 -4.04 -4.99 1.13
C GLU A 21 -3.24 -4.33 -0.01
N ILE A 22 -2.09 -4.94 -0.35
CA ILE A 22 -1.15 -4.36 -1.31
C ILE A 22 -1.84 -4.37 -2.67
N ALA A 23 -1.98 -3.19 -3.27
CA ALA A 23 -2.55 -3.09 -4.60
C ALA A 23 -1.81 -4.04 -5.57
N PRO A 24 -2.53 -4.87 -6.37
CA PRO A 24 -1.90 -5.93 -7.16
C PRO A 24 -0.76 -5.45 -8.08
N GLU A 25 -0.88 -4.24 -8.61
CA GLU A 25 0.14 -3.58 -9.42
C GLU A 25 1.42 -3.27 -8.65
N ILE A 26 1.31 -2.78 -7.40
CA ILE A 26 2.46 -2.50 -6.53
C ILE A 26 3.13 -3.82 -6.19
N ARG A 27 2.37 -4.85 -5.83
CA ARG A 27 2.91 -6.18 -5.51
C ARG A 27 3.74 -6.75 -6.67
N ARG A 28 3.20 -6.71 -7.90
CA ARG A 28 3.91 -7.19 -9.09
C ARG A 28 5.19 -6.41 -9.35
N TYR A 29 5.15 -5.09 -9.16
CA TYR A 29 6.31 -4.23 -9.30
C TYR A 29 7.42 -4.58 -8.30
N LEU A 30 7.08 -4.73 -7.01
CA LEU A 30 8.06 -5.07 -5.97
C LEU A 30 8.65 -6.47 -6.19
N GLN A 31 7.83 -7.44 -6.61
CA GLN A 31 8.31 -8.77 -7.00
C GLN A 31 9.32 -8.72 -8.15
N ALA A 32 9.05 -7.90 -9.17
CA ALA A 32 9.98 -7.72 -10.28
C ALA A 32 11.32 -7.12 -9.84
N LEU A 33 11.30 -6.18 -8.89
CA LEU A 33 12.53 -5.59 -8.32
C LEU A 33 13.36 -6.60 -7.52
N ILE A 34 12.72 -7.47 -6.74
CA ILE A 34 13.39 -8.55 -5.98
C ILE A 34 14.13 -9.49 -6.95
N ILE A 35 13.45 -9.90 -8.01
CA ILE A 35 14.04 -10.75 -9.07
C ILE A 35 15.21 -10.03 -9.74
N GLU A 36 15.04 -8.75 -10.08
CA GLU A 36 16.09 -7.97 -10.73
C GLU A 36 17.32 -7.75 -9.83
N LYS A 37 17.13 -7.57 -8.53
CA LYS A 37 18.23 -7.48 -7.55
C LYS A 37 18.91 -8.85 -7.32
N GLY A 38 18.29 -9.95 -7.76
CA GLY A 38 18.83 -11.31 -7.65
C GLY A 38 18.72 -11.91 -6.25
N ILE A 39 17.73 -11.48 -5.47
CA ILE A 39 17.47 -11.95 -4.10
C ILE A 39 16.20 -12.82 -4.00
N ASP A 40 15.69 -13.30 -5.14
CA ASP A 40 14.48 -14.11 -5.27
C ASP A 40 14.67 -15.58 -4.84
N ASN A 41 15.90 -16.00 -4.58
CA ASN A 41 16.25 -17.34 -4.11
C ASN A 41 16.28 -17.48 -2.58
N LEU A 42 15.90 -16.44 -1.85
CA LEU A 42 15.82 -16.48 -0.39
C LEU A 42 14.68 -17.43 0.07
N PRO A 43 14.77 -17.96 1.30
CA PRO A 43 13.67 -18.68 1.93
C PRO A 43 12.35 -17.90 1.88
N GLU A 44 11.21 -18.61 1.79
CA GLU A 44 9.89 -18.01 1.58
C GLU A 44 9.47 -17.05 2.71
N ASP A 45 9.79 -17.41 3.96
CA ASP A 45 9.60 -16.56 5.13
C ASP A 45 10.39 -15.25 5.03
N ILE A 46 11.65 -15.34 4.60
CA ILE A 46 12.50 -14.16 4.39
C ILE A 46 12.00 -13.33 3.21
N LEU A 47 11.57 -13.95 2.10
CA LEU A 47 11.00 -13.24 0.97
C LEU A 47 9.71 -12.49 1.34
N ALA A 48 8.89 -13.07 2.21
CA ALA A 48 7.69 -12.42 2.72
C ALA A 48 8.03 -11.18 3.56
N GLU A 49 9.04 -11.27 4.44
CA GLU A 49 9.54 -10.12 5.20
C GLU A 49 10.12 -9.03 4.29
N VAL A 50 10.95 -9.41 3.30
CA VAL A 50 11.51 -8.47 2.31
C VAL A 50 10.39 -7.78 1.53
N MET A 51 9.36 -8.52 1.10
CA MET A 51 8.22 -7.96 0.39
C MET A 51 7.48 -6.91 1.24
N TYR A 52 7.27 -7.21 2.52
CA TYR A 52 6.63 -6.29 3.44
C TYR A 52 7.45 -5.03 3.65
N ASP A 53 8.75 -5.17 3.94
CA ASP A 53 9.66 -4.04 4.13
C ASP A 53 9.74 -3.16 2.88
N MET A 54 9.79 -3.78 1.70
CA MET A 54 9.75 -3.06 0.43
C MET A 54 8.44 -2.31 0.23
N TYR A 55 7.31 -2.91 0.61
CA TYR A 55 6.01 -2.26 0.52
C TYR A 55 5.88 -1.07 1.47
N VAL A 56 6.30 -1.21 2.73
CA VAL A 56 6.29 -0.11 3.71
C VAL A 56 7.11 1.06 3.19
N ARG A 57 8.34 0.79 2.74
CA ARG A 57 9.19 1.82 2.15
C ARG A 57 8.59 2.42 0.88
N PHE A 58 7.97 1.61 0.02
CA PHE A 58 7.29 2.13 -1.17
C PHE A 58 6.13 3.06 -0.80
N ALA A 59 5.36 2.71 0.23
CA ALA A 59 4.28 3.53 0.74
C ALA A 59 4.77 4.88 1.25
N ASP A 60 5.94 4.93 1.92
CA ASP A 60 6.55 6.20 2.34
C ASP A 60 6.87 7.11 1.14
N TYR A 61 7.45 6.55 0.06
CA TYR A 61 7.70 7.30 -1.18
C TYR A 61 6.40 7.76 -1.82
N LEU A 62 5.36 6.92 -1.79
CA LEU A 62 4.04 7.27 -2.32
C LEU A 62 3.45 8.46 -1.55
N ILE A 63 3.48 8.43 -0.22
CA ILE A 63 3.00 9.53 0.62
C ILE A 63 3.74 10.82 0.31
N VAL A 64 5.06 10.76 0.16
CA VAL A 64 5.89 11.93 -0.20
C VAL A 64 5.56 12.47 -1.58
N ASN A 65 5.28 11.62 -2.57
CA ASN A 65 4.95 12.09 -3.92
C ASN A 65 3.51 12.56 -4.04
N VAL A 66 2.59 11.95 -3.29
CA VAL A 66 1.22 12.47 -3.11
C VAL A 66 1.26 13.85 -2.48
N SER A 67 2.04 14.07 -1.42
CA SER A 67 2.11 15.38 -0.76
C SER A 67 2.67 16.48 -1.65
N LYS A 68 3.66 16.16 -2.51
CA LYS A 68 4.17 17.07 -3.55
C LYS A 68 3.15 17.37 -4.64
N ALA A 69 2.31 16.40 -4.99
CA ALA A 69 1.36 16.50 -6.10
C ALA A 69 0.02 17.12 -5.71
N LEU A 70 -0.34 17.06 -4.41
CA LEU A 70 -1.58 17.64 -3.92
C LEU A 70 -1.57 19.17 -4.05
N PRO A 71 -2.70 19.77 -4.48
CA PRO A 71 -2.86 21.22 -4.48
C PRO A 71 -2.68 21.82 -3.09
N GLU A 72 -2.22 23.08 -3.04
CA GLU A 72 -2.16 23.85 -1.80
C GLU A 72 -3.53 23.85 -1.09
N GLY A 73 -3.55 23.41 0.17
CA GLY A 73 -4.77 23.27 0.99
C GLY A 73 -5.37 21.86 1.04
N LYS A 74 -5.11 20.99 0.05
CA LYS A 74 -5.55 19.58 0.07
C LYS A 74 -4.64 18.65 0.86
N PHE A 75 -3.42 19.07 1.10
CA PHE A 75 -2.47 18.34 1.92
C PHE A 75 -2.97 18.11 3.36
N TYR A 76 -3.55 19.14 3.98
CA TYR A 76 -4.06 19.03 5.35
C TYR A 76 -5.25 18.07 5.45
N GLU A 77 -6.16 18.10 4.46
CA GLU A 77 -7.26 17.14 4.36
C GLU A 77 -6.72 15.70 4.24
N PHE A 78 -5.67 15.50 3.44
CA PHE A 78 -5.02 14.20 3.29
C PHE A 78 -4.37 13.71 4.59
N GLU A 79 -3.63 14.58 5.31
CA GLU A 79 -3.05 14.23 6.61
C GLU A 79 -4.12 13.86 7.64
N GLU A 80 -5.20 14.65 7.74
CA GLU A 80 -6.31 14.33 8.65
C GLU A 80 -6.96 12.97 8.33
N MET A 81 -7.12 12.63 7.05
CA MET A 81 -7.67 11.33 6.64
C MET A 81 -6.76 10.18 7.08
N MET A 82 -5.44 10.35 6.96
CA MET A 82 -4.46 9.37 7.41
C MET A 82 -4.49 9.22 8.95
N GLU A 83 -4.56 10.34 9.69
CA GLU A 83 -4.61 10.34 11.16
C GLU A 83 -5.90 9.71 11.71
N ARG A 84 -7.03 9.90 11.03
CA ARG A 84 -8.32 9.28 11.38
C ARG A 84 -8.39 7.79 11.05
N GLY A 85 -7.42 7.28 10.30
CA GLY A 85 -7.42 5.90 9.82
C GLY A 85 -8.56 5.62 8.85
N GLU A 86 -8.85 6.57 7.95
CA GLU A 86 -9.86 6.38 6.90
C GLU A 86 -9.55 5.12 6.07
N PRO A 87 -10.57 4.43 5.53
CA PRO A 87 -10.34 3.25 4.70
C PRO A 87 -9.43 3.57 3.51
N GLN A 88 -8.52 2.65 3.19
CA GLN A 88 -7.56 2.84 2.09
C GLN A 88 -8.23 3.15 0.75
N THR A 89 -9.43 2.61 0.50
CA THR A 89 -10.23 2.90 -0.71
C THR A 89 -10.66 4.37 -0.78
N VAL A 90 -10.98 4.98 0.36
CA VAL A 90 -11.37 6.40 0.47
C VAL A 90 -10.14 7.28 0.26
N ILE A 91 -9.01 6.93 0.87
CA ILE A 91 -7.73 7.64 0.68
C ILE A 91 -7.30 7.58 -0.79
N GLN A 92 -7.39 6.41 -1.43
CA GLN A 92 -7.06 6.26 -2.85
C GLN A 92 -7.98 7.08 -3.75
N ALA A 93 -9.29 7.12 -3.47
CA ALA A 93 -10.22 7.95 -4.21
C ALA A 93 -9.85 9.44 -4.08
N PHE A 94 -9.57 9.91 -2.87
CA PHE A 94 -9.13 11.28 -2.62
C PHE A 94 -7.89 11.65 -3.43
N ILE A 95 -6.87 10.79 -3.45
CA ILE A 95 -5.66 11.02 -4.22
C ILE A 95 -5.98 11.10 -5.72
N ARG A 96 -6.78 10.16 -6.25
CA ARG A 96 -7.16 10.15 -7.67
C ARG A 96 -7.95 11.37 -8.09
N ASP A 97 -8.80 11.89 -7.21
CA ASP A 97 -9.66 13.04 -7.50
C ASP A 97 -8.90 14.38 -7.42
N ASN A 98 -7.81 14.44 -6.65
CA ASN A 98 -7.07 15.67 -6.38
C ASN A 98 -5.66 15.72 -7.00
N THR A 99 -5.19 14.64 -7.63
CA THR A 99 -3.85 14.57 -8.24
C THR A 99 -3.89 13.85 -9.59
N ASP A 100 -2.83 14.02 -10.39
CA ASP A 100 -2.55 13.09 -11.49
C ASP A 100 -1.98 11.79 -10.91
N TYR A 101 -2.88 10.89 -10.51
CA TYR A 101 -2.51 9.63 -9.86
C TYR A 101 -1.54 8.79 -10.68
N LYS A 102 -1.67 8.80 -12.02
CA LYS A 102 -0.77 8.05 -12.89
C LYS A 102 0.64 8.62 -12.78
N LYS A 103 0.78 9.94 -12.87
CA LYS A 103 2.07 10.61 -12.75
C LYS A 103 2.72 10.36 -11.38
N VAL A 104 1.94 10.47 -10.30
CA VAL A 104 2.42 10.18 -8.93
C VAL A 104 2.96 8.76 -8.84
N MET A 105 2.22 7.77 -9.34
CA MET A 105 2.65 6.37 -9.32
C MET A 105 3.91 6.15 -10.17
N ASP A 106 3.98 6.73 -11.37
CA ASP A 106 5.16 6.62 -12.25
C ASP A 106 6.42 7.22 -11.56
N GLU A 107 6.29 8.38 -10.91
CA GLU A 107 7.36 9.03 -10.17
C GLU A 107 7.79 8.19 -8.96
N THR A 108 6.85 7.68 -8.17
CA THR A 108 7.13 6.80 -7.03
C THR A 108 7.82 5.50 -7.47
N PHE A 109 7.37 4.85 -8.54
CA PHE A 109 8.05 3.69 -9.09
C PHE A 109 9.48 4.03 -9.51
N SER A 110 9.67 5.11 -10.27
CA SER A 110 11.00 5.51 -10.72
C SER A 110 11.94 5.77 -9.55
N GLU A 111 11.55 6.64 -8.62
CA GLU A 111 12.38 7.01 -7.46
C GLU A 111 12.71 5.79 -6.58
N PHE A 112 11.71 4.95 -6.29
CA PHE A 112 11.92 3.77 -5.46
C PHE A 112 12.86 2.77 -6.13
N ARG A 113 12.69 2.52 -7.44
CA ARG A 113 13.57 1.64 -8.21
C ARG A 113 15.01 2.11 -8.15
N GLU A 114 15.24 3.40 -8.35
CA GLU A 114 16.60 3.95 -8.30
C GLU A 114 17.25 3.74 -6.94
N THR A 115 16.53 4.03 -5.85
CA THR A 115 17.04 3.80 -4.50
C THR A 115 17.30 2.32 -4.22
N PHE A 116 16.35 1.45 -4.55
CA PHE A 116 16.45 0.02 -4.22
C PHE A 116 17.55 -0.70 -5.02
N LEU A 117 17.67 -0.40 -6.32
CA LEU A 117 18.65 -1.07 -7.18
C LEU A 117 20.07 -0.50 -7.04
N LYS A 118 20.22 0.82 -6.85
CA LYS A 118 21.55 1.47 -6.70
C LYS A 118 22.09 1.42 -5.26
N GLY A 119 21.22 1.18 -4.27
CA GLY A 119 21.59 0.96 -2.87
C GLY A 119 22.34 -0.34 -2.62
#